data_AF-A0AAU3THY2-F1
#
_entry.id   AF-A0AAU3THY2-F1
#
_cell.length_a   1.000
_cell.length_b   1.000
_cell.length_c   1.000
_cell.angle_alpha   90.00
_cell.angle_beta   90.00
_cell.angle_gamma   90.00
#
_symmetry.space_group_name_H-M   'P 1'
#
loop_
_entity.id
_entity.type
_entity.pdbx_description
1 polymer ?
#
loop_
_entity_poly.entity_id
_entity_poly.type
_entity_poly.pdbx_seq_one_letter_code
_entity_poly.pdbx_strand_id
1 'polypeptide(L)'
;MVCVRAATQVRKTSGHVTAQSNAGVAGRITLVRIILREDITWSNIWIGLSGIDAAAVLSNCYLGVYSSAGALLGTTADISSSLMTGAVAKPLALVTPFSAPAGTYFIAMLLGGTWATDSLPFKASGAGVSVNAGLAAPNLRYSNMLTAQTSLPASPTLSGQSTSVTSTGWASQRYGVS
;
A
#
# COMPACT_ATOMS: atom_id res chain seq x y z
N MET A 1 -1.69 9.95 -17.19
CA MET A 1 -2.22 9.11 -16.09
C MET A 1 -2.28 7.68 -16.57
N VAL A 2 -1.31 6.84 -16.17
CA VAL A 2 -1.37 5.41 -16.47
C VAL A 2 -2.28 4.79 -15.41
N CYS A 3 -3.56 4.62 -15.76
CA CYS A 3 -4.51 3.93 -14.90
C CYS A 3 -4.14 2.43 -14.87
N VAL A 4 -3.39 2.02 -13.86
CA VAL A 4 -3.18 0.59 -13.59
C VAL A 4 -4.50 0.03 -13.07
N ARG A 5 -5.31 -0.48 -14.00
CA ARG A 5 -6.61 -1.09 -13.69
C ARG A 5 -6.36 -2.36 -12.88
N ALA A 6 -6.53 -2.29 -11.57
CA ALA A 6 -6.90 -3.47 -10.79
C ALA A 6 -8.21 -4.01 -11.39
N ALA A 7 -8.24 -5.31 -11.68
CA ALA A 7 -9.28 -5.97 -12.46
C ALA A 7 -10.70 -5.48 -12.12
N THR A 8 -11.48 -5.22 -13.17
CA THR A 8 -12.88 -4.81 -13.13
C THR A 8 -13.68 -5.66 -12.14
N GLN A 9 -14.02 -5.12 -10.96
CA GLN A 9 -15.10 -5.67 -10.16
C GLN A 9 -16.41 -5.01 -10.57
N VAL A 10 -17.30 -5.81 -11.17
CA VAL A 10 -18.75 -5.62 -11.13
C VAL A 10 -19.14 -5.31 -9.68
N ARG A 11 -20.09 -4.39 -9.44
CA ARG A 11 -20.61 -4.05 -8.10
C ARG A 11 -21.05 -5.31 -7.35
N LYS A 12 -20.11 -5.98 -6.71
CA LYS A 12 -20.28 -6.98 -5.69
C LYS A 12 -19.76 -6.29 -4.44
N THR A 13 -20.59 -6.26 -3.40
CA THR A 13 -20.12 -6.05 -2.03
C THR A 13 -18.79 -6.77 -1.89
N SER A 14 -17.72 -6.02 -1.56
CA SER A 14 -16.39 -6.59 -1.39
C SER A 14 -16.53 -7.81 -0.48
N GLY A 15 -16.17 -8.99 -0.99
CA GLY A 15 -16.40 -10.25 -0.29
C GLY A 15 -15.90 -10.15 1.15
N HIS A 16 -16.78 -10.48 2.10
CA HIS A 16 -16.46 -10.43 3.52
C HIS A 16 -15.41 -11.49 3.83
N VAL A 17 -14.19 -11.07 4.16
CA VAL A 17 -13.13 -11.95 4.67
C VAL A 17 -13.37 -12.14 6.16
N THR A 18 -13.62 -13.36 6.63
CA THR A 18 -14.05 -13.66 8.02
C THR A 18 -12.90 -13.87 9.02
N ALA A 19 -11.64 -13.88 8.58
CA ALA A 19 -10.47 -13.88 9.47
C ALA A 19 -9.73 -12.54 9.30
N GLN A 20 -9.94 -11.59 10.19
CA GLN A 20 -9.33 -10.26 10.17
C GLN A 20 -8.62 -10.01 11.50
N SER A 21 -7.46 -9.36 11.48
CA SER A 21 -6.94 -8.73 12.69
C SER A 21 -7.73 -7.45 12.94
N ASN A 22 -8.50 -7.39 14.02
CA ASN A 22 -9.36 -6.22 14.31
C ASN A 22 -8.57 -4.95 14.68
N ALA A 23 -7.27 -5.03 14.95
CA ALA A 23 -6.47 -3.90 15.41
C ALA A 23 -5.42 -3.47 14.38
N GLY A 24 -5.46 -2.17 14.06
CA GLY A 24 -4.38 -1.46 13.41
C GLY A 24 -3.05 -1.68 14.09
N VAL A 25 -2.02 -2.02 13.31
CA VAL A 25 -0.65 -2.12 13.82
C VAL A 25 0.15 -0.93 13.33
N ALA A 26 0.37 0.03 14.23
CA ALA A 26 1.25 1.16 14.00
C ALA A 26 2.67 0.71 13.64
N GLY A 27 3.28 1.43 12.70
CA GLY A 27 4.65 1.18 12.26
C GLY A 27 4.81 -0.07 11.40
N ARG A 28 3.72 -0.69 10.92
CA ARG A 28 3.76 -1.80 9.97
C ARG A 28 3.86 -1.25 8.55
N ILE A 29 4.67 -1.91 7.71
CA ILE A 29 4.70 -1.63 6.28
C ILE A 29 3.79 -2.63 5.56
N THR A 30 2.89 -2.09 4.75
CA THR A 30 2.05 -2.86 3.82
C THR A 30 2.53 -2.62 2.40
N LEU A 31 2.53 -3.65 1.56
CA LEU A 31 3.15 -3.65 0.24
C LEU A 31 2.17 -4.11 -0.82
N VAL A 32 2.18 -3.40 -1.95
CA VAL A 32 1.48 -3.78 -3.18
C VAL A 32 2.47 -3.88 -4.33
N ARG A 33 2.50 -5.03 -5.00
CA ARG A 33 3.30 -5.20 -6.21
C ARG A 33 2.60 -4.60 -7.41
N ILE A 34 3.32 -3.81 -8.18
CA ILE A 34 2.88 -3.27 -9.45
C ILE A 34 3.85 -3.68 -10.57
N ILE A 35 3.32 -3.74 -11.79
CA ILE A 35 4.12 -3.98 -13.00
C ILE A 35 3.89 -2.78 -13.92
N LEU A 36 4.94 -2.01 -14.13
CA LEU A 36 4.98 -0.98 -15.15
C LEU A 36 5.29 -1.64 -16.49
N ARG A 37 4.50 -1.33 -17.51
CA ARG A 37 4.66 -1.86 -18.87
C ARG A 37 5.39 -0.90 -19.80
N GLU A 38 5.62 0.31 -19.36
CA GLU A 38 6.29 1.38 -20.09
C GLU A 38 7.14 2.20 -19.12
N ASP A 39 8.11 2.91 -19.68
CA ASP A 39 8.95 3.83 -18.95
C ASP A 39 8.14 5.09 -18.62
N ILE A 40 8.12 5.48 -17.35
CA ILE A 40 7.42 6.68 -16.89
C ILE A 40 8.33 7.55 -16.03
N THR A 41 8.09 8.85 -16.04
CA THR A 41 8.52 9.68 -14.90
C THR A 41 7.47 9.52 -13.82
N TRP A 42 7.86 8.97 -12.67
CA TRP A 42 6.96 8.77 -11.56
C TRP A 42 7.09 9.93 -10.59
N SER A 43 6.03 10.72 -10.46
CA SER A 43 5.96 11.92 -9.63
C SER A 43 4.95 11.80 -8.50
N ASN A 44 3.89 11.02 -8.68
CA ASN A 44 2.81 10.87 -7.71
C ASN A 44 2.40 9.41 -7.52
N ILE A 45 2.08 9.06 -6.28
CA ILE A 45 1.35 7.84 -5.95
C ILE A 45 -0.11 8.22 -5.69
N TRP A 46 -1.03 7.59 -6.40
CA TRP A 46 -2.45 7.77 -6.19
C TRP A 46 -2.98 6.68 -5.28
N ILE A 47 -3.77 7.06 -4.27
CA ILE A 47 -4.54 6.11 -3.44
C ILE A 47 -6.01 6.54 -3.40
N GLY A 48 -6.92 5.57 -3.49
CA GLY A 48 -8.36 5.80 -3.45
C GLY A 48 -8.97 5.50 -2.09
N LEU A 49 -9.16 6.53 -1.25
CA LEU A 49 -9.77 6.37 0.06
C LEU A 49 -11.29 6.16 -0.06
N SER A 50 -11.80 5.04 0.45
CA SER A 50 -13.24 4.74 0.49
C SER A 50 -13.92 5.23 1.77
N GLY A 51 -13.15 5.67 2.77
CA GLY A 51 -13.62 6.13 4.06
C GLY A 51 -12.48 6.75 4.86
N ILE A 52 -12.81 7.45 5.94
CA ILE A 52 -11.87 7.97 6.93
C ILE A 52 -12.26 7.44 8.31
N ASP A 53 -11.28 7.20 9.17
CA ASP A 53 -11.52 6.90 10.58
C ASP A 53 -11.44 8.21 11.36
N ALA A 54 -12.59 8.74 11.79
CA ALA A 54 -12.66 10.05 12.44
C ALA A 54 -11.94 10.09 13.81
N ALA A 55 -11.69 8.95 14.43
CA ALA A 55 -10.98 8.84 15.70
C ALA A 55 -9.48 8.55 15.51
N ALA A 56 -9.01 8.38 14.27
CA ALA A 56 -7.61 8.10 14.02
C ALA A 56 -6.72 9.32 14.32
N VAL A 57 -5.63 9.06 15.03
CA VAL A 57 -4.56 10.04 15.29
C VAL A 57 -3.32 9.52 14.57
N LEU A 58 -3.19 9.91 13.31
CA LEU A 58 -2.10 9.46 12.43
C LEU A 58 -0.85 10.32 12.61
N SER A 59 0.32 9.68 12.56
CA SER A 59 1.62 10.33 12.53
C SER A 59 2.62 9.44 11.80
N ASN A 60 3.65 10.02 11.16
CA ASN A 60 4.68 9.24 10.47
C ASN A 60 4.08 8.30 9.41
N CYS A 61 3.14 8.82 8.61
CA CYS A 61 2.55 8.06 7.52
C CYS A 61 3.31 8.37 6.23
N TYR A 62 3.78 7.35 5.52
CA TYR A 62 4.56 7.54 4.30
C TYR A 62 4.12 6.56 3.22
N LEU A 63 4.17 7.01 1.97
CA LEU A 63 4.20 6.13 0.82
C LEU A 63 5.57 6.13 0.19
N GLY A 64 5.99 4.99 -0.35
CA GLY A 64 7.22 4.91 -1.11
C GLY A 64 7.19 3.84 -2.17
N VAL A 65 8.18 3.90 -3.05
CA VAL A 65 8.35 2.97 -4.15
C VAL A 65 9.66 2.22 -3.95
N TYR A 66 9.58 0.90 -3.95
CA TYR A 66 10.75 0.03 -3.97
C TYR A 66 10.93 -0.62 -5.34
N SER A 67 12.17 -0.77 -5.76
CA SER A 67 12.53 -1.64 -6.87
C SER A 67 12.26 -3.11 -6.51
N SER A 68 12.28 -4.00 -7.51
CA SER A 68 12.20 -5.45 -7.29
C SER A 68 13.36 -6.00 -6.45
N ALA A 69 14.48 -5.28 -6.36
CA ALA A 69 15.62 -5.60 -5.50
C ALA A 69 15.48 -5.07 -4.07
N GLY A 70 14.43 -4.30 -3.78
CA GLY A 70 14.20 -3.71 -2.46
C GLY A 70 14.86 -2.36 -2.22
N ALA A 71 15.41 -1.68 -3.24
CA ALA A 71 15.94 -0.32 -3.07
C ALA A 71 14.81 0.71 -3.06
N LEU A 72 14.79 1.64 -2.10
CA LEU A 72 13.83 2.75 -2.04
C LEU A 72 14.17 3.76 -3.14
N LEU A 73 13.27 3.89 -4.13
CA LEU A 73 13.44 4.78 -5.29
C LEU A 73 12.79 6.15 -5.09
N GLY A 74 11.77 6.21 -4.24
CA GLY A 74 11.07 7.45 -3.93
C GLY A 74 10.18 7.30 -2.70
N THR A 75 9.98 8.40 -2.00
CA THR A 75 9.07 8.49 -0.85
C THR A 75 8.30 9.80 -0.91
N THR A 76 7.11 9.82 -0.33
CA THR A 76 6.37 11.04 -0.03
C THR A 76 6.96 11.73 1.20
N ALA A 77 6.58 12.99 1.42
CA ALA A 77 6.61 13.58 2.76
C ALA A 77 5.60 12.86 3.68
N ASP A 78 5.51 13.27 4.96
CA ASP A 78 4.48 12.73 5.85
C ASP A 78 3.08 13.06 5.30
N ILE A 79 2.27 12.02 5.07
CA ILE A 79 0.92 12.10 4.51
C ILE A 79 -0.19 11.95 5.55
N SER A 80 0.13 11.91 6.86
CA SER A 80 -0.87 11.67 7.92
C SER A 80 -2.09 12.58 7.82
N SER A 81 -1.90 13.89 7.62
CA SER A 81 -3.01 14.85 7.46
C SER A 81 -3.82 14.64 6.18
N SER A 82 -3.14 14.27 5.09
CA SER A 82 -3.78 13.96 3.81
C SER A 82 -4.69 12.74 3.90
N LEU A 83 -4.36 11.74 4.72
CA LEU A 83 -5.17 10.54 4.91
C LEU A 83 -6.47 10.79 5.69
N MET A 84 -6.54 11.90 6.43
CA MET A 84 -7.68 12.25 7.30
C MET A 84 -8.71 13.15 6.61
N THR A 85 -8.52 13.51 5.33
CA THR A 85 -9.31 14.54 4.65
C THR A 85 -10.15 13.99 3.50
N GLY A 86 -11.40 13.60 3.76
CA GLY A 86 -12.33 13.20 2.71
C GLY A 86 -12.02 11.83 2.06
N ALA A 87 -13.07 11.07 1.77
CA ALA A 87 -13.00 9.75 1.17
C ALA A 87 -12.94 9.85 -0.37
N VAL A 88 -11.80 10.27 -0.89
CA VAL A 88 -11.58 10.48 -2.34
C VAL A 88 -10.24 9.91 -2.80
N ALA A 89 -10.05 9.84 -4.12
CA ALA A 89 -8.75 9.59 -4.70
C ALA A 89 -7.80 10.76 -4.41
N LYS A 90 -6.61 10.46 -3.92
CA LYS A 90 -5.61 11.44 -3.52
C LYS A 90 -4.33 11.24 -4.31
N PRO A 91 -3.84 12.26 -5.02
CA PRO A 91 -2.47 12.29 -5.48
C PRO A 91 -1.56 12.61 -4.30
N LEU A 92 -0.54 11.79 -4.08
CA LEU A 92 0.47 11.98 -3.05
C LEU A 92 1.82 12.09 -3.74
N ALA A 93 2.36 13.30 -3.76
CA ALA A 93 3.59 13.63 -4.47
C ALA A 93 4.79 12.97 -3.79
N LEU A 94 5.66 12.39 -4.61
CA LEU A 94 6.99 12.00 -4.17
C LEU A 94 7.82 13.27 -3.91
N VAL A 95 8.67 13.24 -2.89
CA VAL A 95 9.60 14.34 -2.59
C VAL A 95 10.50 14.63 -3.79
N THR A 96 10.95 13.56 -4.46
CA THR A 96 11.75 13.64 -5.68
C THR A 96 11.16 12.70 -6.73
N PRO A 97 10.60 13.23 -7.82
CA PRO A 97 10.21 12.43 -8.97
C PRO A 97 11.43 11.69 -9.56
N PHE A 98 11.21 10.50 -10.12
CA PHE A 98 12.28 9.71 -10.73
C PHE A 98 11.81 9.02 -12.02
N SER A 99 12.77 8.67 -12.89
CA SER A 99 12.48 7.88 -14.09
C SER A 99 12.41 6.40 -13.71
N ALA A 100 11.26 5.78 -13.94
CA ALA A 100 10.99 4.38 -13.66
C ALA A 100 10.87 3.61 -14.98
N PRO A 101 11.87 2.79 -15.36
CA PRO A 101 11.75 1.89 -16.50
C PRO A 101 10.62 0.88 -16.32
N ALA A 102 10.15 0.29 -17.42
CA ALA A 102 9.23 -0.85 -17.38
C ALA A 102 9.82 -1.97 -16.50
N GLY A 103 8.99 -2.54 -15.62
CA GLY A 103 9.47 -3.49 -14.62
C GLY A 103 8.52 -3.71 -13.46
N THR A 104 9.00 -4.47 -12.48
CA THR A 104 8.26 -4.75 -11.24
C THR A 104 8.73 -3.83 -10.12
N TYR A 105 7.76 -3.22 -9.45
CA TYR A 105 7.98 -2.34 -8.30
C TYR A 105 7.03 -2.70 -7.18
N PHE A 106 7.33 -2.22 -5.97
CA PHE A 106 6.44 -2.33 -4.82
C PHE A 106 6.11 -0.94 -4.31
N ILE A 107 4.82 -0.65 -4.17
CA ILE A 107 4.36 0.52 -3.43
C ILE A 107 4.22 0.10 -1.97
N ALA A 108 4.89 0.81 -1.08
CA ALA A 108 4.84 0.60 0.35
C ALA A 108 4.01 1.70 1.01
N MET A 109 3.21 1.33 2.01
CA MET A 109 2.58 2.25 2.93
C MET A 109 3.03 1.93 4.35
N LEU A 110 3.59 2.93 5.00
CA LEU A 110 3.83 2.96 6.43
C LEU A 110 2.71 3.78 7.07
N LEU A 111 2.01 3.22 8.04
CA LEU A 111 1.06 3.95 8.87
C LEU A 111 1.55 3.94 10.32
N GLY A 112 1.79 5.12 10.88
CA GLY A 112 1.99 5.30 12.31
C GLY A 112 0.78 5.98 12.96
N GLY A 113 0.79 6.03 14.29
CA GLY A 113 -0.30 6.57 15.09
C GLY A 113 -1.31 5.51 15.54
N THR A 114 -2.54 5.94 15.82
CA THR A 114 -3.63 5.08 16.32
C THR A 114 -4.85 5.20 15.42
N TRP A 115 -5.57 4.09 15.24
CA TRP A 115 -6.82 4.05 14.50
C TRP A 115 -7.62 2.82 14.95
N ALA A 116 -8.94 2.90 14.86
CA ALA A 116 -9.84 1.89 15.42
C ALA A 116 -10.04 0.69 14.48
N THR A 117 -9.88 0.90 13.17
CA THR A 117 -10.18 -0.13 12.16
C THR A 117 -9.07 -0.27 11.12
N ASP A 118 -8.82 -1.49 10.64
CA ASP A 118 -7.86 -1.80 9.57
C ASP A 118 -8.28 -1.28 8.16
N SER A 119 -8.95 -0.14 8.11
CA SER A 119 -9.52 0.49 6.92
C SER A 119 -8.50 1.27 6.09
N LEU A 120 -7.44 1.79 6.72
CA LEU A 120 -6.42 2.64 6.10
C LEU A 120 -5.27 1.91 5.35
N PRO A 121 -4.66 0.81 5.86
CA PRO A 121 -3.49 0.20 5.22
C PRO A 121 -3.81 -0.38 3.83
N PHE A 122 -2.78 -0.71 3.05
CA PHE A 122 -3.00 -1.54 1.88
C PHE A 122 -3.58 -2.90 2.29
N LYS A 123 -4.49 -3.44 1.47
CA LYS A 123 -4.98 -4.80 1.65
C LYS A 123 -3.79 -5.74 1.78
N ALA A 124 -3.81 -6.59 2.79
CA ALA A 124 -2.91 -7.72 2.91
C ALA A 124 -3.72 -8.99 3.10
N SER A 125 -3.40 -10.05 2.37
CA SER A 125 -4.22 -11.26 2.33
C SER A 125 -3.55 -12.40 3.08
N GLY A 126 -4.26 -12.96 4.06
CA GLY A 126 -4.07 -14.31 4.60
C GLY A 126 -5.26 -15.21 4.25
N ALA A 127 -5.02 -16.52 4.29
CA ALA A 127 -5.83 -17.71 3.96
C ALA A 127 -7.07 -17.56 3.04
N GLY A 128 -7.05 -18.25 1.89
CA GLY A 128 -8.22 -18.47 1.01
C GLY A 128 -8.42 -17.45 -0.11
N VAL A 129 -7.50 -16.49 -0.29
CA VAL A 129 -7.65 -15.41 -1.27
C VAL A 129 -6.75 -15.64 -2.49
N SER A 130 -7.37 -15.76 -3.66
CA SER A 130 -6.71 -16.02 -4.96
C SER A 130 -5.72 -14.92 -5.42
N VAL A 131 -5.62 -13.81 -4.69
CA VAL A 131 -4.80 -12.65 -5.10
C VAL A 131 -3.29 -12.93 -5.09
N ASN A 132 -2.82 -13.78 -4.18
CA ASN A 132 -1.44 -14.26 -4.10
C ASN A 132 -1.29 -15.72 -4.54
N ALA A 133 -2.30 -16.31 -5.20
CA ALA A 133 -2.27 -17.72 -5.57
C ALA A 133 -1.02 -18.06 -6.40
N GLY A 134 -0.27 -19.08 -5.97
CA GLY A 134 0.96 -19.52 -6.63
C GLY A 134 2.15 -18.57 -6.48
N LEU A 135 2.07 -17.53 -5.63
CA LEU A 135 3.15 -16.59 -5.37
C LEU A 135 3.74 -16.81 -3.98
N ALA A 136 5.06 -16.73 -3.88
CA ALA A 136 5.82 -16.70 -2.63
C ALA A 136 6.60 -15.40 -2.54
N ALA A 137 7.10 -15.04 -1.36
CA ALA A 137 8.03 -13.93 -1.21
C ALA A 137 9.27 -14.15 -2.10
N PRO A 138 9.85 -13.10 -2.71
CA PRO A 138 9.49 -11.68 -2.63
C PRO A 138 8.41 -11.23 -3.64
N ASN A 139 7.68 -12.16 -4.26
CA ASN A 139 6.80 -11.91 -5.41
C ASN A 139 5.32 -11.75 -5.07
N LEU A 140 4.96 -11.60 -3.80
CA LEU A 140 3.57 -11.47 -3.38
C LEU A 140 2.96 -10.18 -3.96
N ARG A 141 1.68 -10.23 -4.38
CA ARG A 141 0.97 -9.04 -4.90
C ARG A 141 0.55 -8.10 -3.78
N TYR A 142 0.13 -8.67 -2.66
CA TYR A 142 -0.29 -7.95 -1.46
C TYR A 142 0.36 -8.62 -0.26
N SER A 143 1.13 -7.87 0.53
CA SER A 143 1.85 -8.44 1.68
C SER A 143 2.09 -7.39 2.74
N ASN A 144 2.56 -7.84 3.90
CA ASN A 144 3.08 -6.98 4.95
C ASN A 144 4.52 -7.34 5.25
N MET A 145 5.25 -6.38 5.83
CA MET A 145 6.62 -6.57 6.26
C MET A 145 6.95 -5.56 7.35
N LEU A 146 7.87 -5.95 8.23
CA LEU A 146 8.37 -5.13 9.33
C LEU A 146 7.26 -4.59 10.25
N THR A 147 7.64 -4.22 11.45
CA THR A 147 6.78 -3.54 12.42
C THR A 147 7.62 -2.50 13.16
N ALA A 148 6.96 -1.64 13.95
CA ALA A 148 7.61 -0.60 14.75
C ALA A 148 8.49 0.37 13.92
N GLN A 149 8.17 0.57 12.64
CA GLN A 149 8.84 1.54 11.79
C GLN A 149 8.26 2.95 12.03
N THR A 150 9.12 3.95 11.99
CA THR A 150 8.75 5.38 11.98
C THR A 150 9.09 6.06 10.65
N SER A 151 9.78 5.34 9.76
CA SER A 151 10.12 5.76 8.39
C SER A 151 10.21 4.54 7.48
N LEU A 152 10.20 4.76 6.16
CA LEU A 152 10.44 3.70 5.18
C LEU A 152 11.94 3.38 5.12
N PRO A 153 12.36 2.11 5.33
CA PRO A 153 13.76 1.72 5.23
C PRO A 153 14.33 1.93 3.83
N ALA A 154 15.60 2.32 3.71
CA ALA A 154 16.21 2.50 2.39
C ALA A 154 16.33 1.20 1.58
N SER A 155 16.46 0.04 2.26
CA SER A 155 16.66 -1.26 1.61
C SER A 155 16.08 -2.43 2.43
N PRO A 156 14.75 -2.59 2.53
CA PRO A 156 14.15 -3.74 3.20
C PRO A 156 14.41 -5.06 2.45
N THR A 157 14.61 -6.14 3.21
CA THR A 157 14.77 -7.49 2.64
C THR A 157 13.42 -8.03 2.17
N LEU A 158 13.14 -7.95 0.87
CA LEU A 158 11.83 -8.32 0.31
C LEU A 158 11.44 -9.80 0.49
N SER A 159 12.40 -10.70 0.78
CA SER A 159 12.07 -12.08 1.13
C SER A 159 11.30 -12.19 2.46
N GLY A 160 11.31 -11.16 3.30
CA GLY A 160 10.54 -11.08 4.54
C GLY A 160 9.06 -10.74 4.36
N GLN A 161 8.55 -10.64 3.12
CA GLN A 161 7.12 -10.43 2.89
C GLN A 161 6.30 -11.57 3.49
N SER A 162 5.21 -11.20 4.16
CA SER A 162 4.30 -12.15 4.81
C SER A 162 2.84 -11.87 4.48
N THR A 163 2.06 -12.95 4.48
CA THR A 163 0.59 -12.99 4.38
C THR A 163 -0.09 -13.24 5.71
N SER A 164 0.68 -13.42 6.80
CA SER A 164 0.18 -13.83 8.12
C SER A 164 -0.77 -12.83 8.77
N VAL A 165 -0.91 -11.62 8.21
CA VAL A 165 -1.85 -10.61 8.66
C VAL A 165 -2.81 -10.27 7.53
N THR A 166 -4.10 -10.49 7.80
CA THR A 166 -5.23 -10.11 6.96
C THR A 166 -5.68 -8.69 7.31
N SER A 167 -5.45 -7.74 6.42
CA SER A 167 -5.97 -6.38 6.56
C SER A 167 -6.96 -6.08 5.45
N THR A 168 -8.11 -5.49 5.80
CA THR A 168 -9.19 -5.23 4.84
C THR A 168 -8.95 -4.04 3.94
N GLY A 169 -8.08 -3.11 4.35
CA GLY A 169 -7.56 -2.02 3.52
C GLY A 169 -8.60 -1.43 2.57
N TRP A 170 -9.74 -1.00 3.11
CA TRP A 170 -10.87 -0.50 2.33
C TRP A 170 -10.50 0.79 1.58
N ALA A 171 -9.59 1.58 2.15
CA ALA A 171 -9.19 2.88 1.65
C ALA A 171 -8.12 2.83 0.56
N SER A 172 -7.76 1.65 0.04
CA SER A 172 -6.66 1.56 -0.92
C SER A 172 -6.93 0.59 -2.08
N GLN A 173 -8.17 0.20 -2.32
CA GLN A 173 -8.52 -0.75 -3.40
C GLN A 173 -8.15 -0.23 -4.80
N ARG A 174 -7.89 1.08 -4.92
CA ARG A 174 -7.49 1.74 -6.16
C ARG A 174 -6.19 2.49 -5.91
N TYR A 175 -5.15 2.11 -6.64
CA TYR A 175 -3.87 2.80 -6.66
C TYR A 175 -3.46 3.07 -8.10
N GLY A 176 -2.69 4.15 -8.29
CA GLY A 176 -2.25 4.59 -9.61
C GLY A 176 -0.94 5.35 -9.52
N VAL A 177 -0.31 5.55 -10.68
CA VAL A 177 1.00 6.20 -10.79
C VAL A 177 0.95 7.20 -11.95
N SER A 178 1.63 8.33 -11.78
CA SER A 178 1.72 9.37 -12.79
C SER A 178 2.97 10.22 -12.62
#